data_AF-A0A101GVN5-F1
#
_entry.id   AF-A0A101GVN5-F1
#
_cell.length_a   1.000
_cell.length_b   1.000
_cell.length_c   1.000
_cell.angle_alpha   90.00
_cell.angle_beta   90.00
_cell.angle_gamma   90.00
#
_symmetry.space_group_name_H-M   'P 1'
#
loop_
_entity.id
_entity.type
_entity.pdbx_description
1 polymer ?
#
loop_
_entity_poly.entity_id
_entity_poly.type
_entity_poly.pdbx_seq_one_letter_code
_entity_poly.pdbx_strand_id
1 'polypeptide(L)' 'MKQPDVLALEVDQARAVCEEEGLKVEVLLTKPPSGNPDGCLRVVRSKLIDENRIILTVAYQNWRKGVKTGGLSNYR' A
#
# COMPACT_ATOMS: atom_id res chain seq x y z
N MET A 1 22.50 -4.22 5.28
CA MET A 1 21.84 -4.20 3.95
C MET A 1 20.99 -2.95 3.85
N LYS A 2 20.99 -2.27 2.70
CA LYS A 2 20.21 -1.05 2.48
C LYS A 2 18.80 -1.46 2.08
N GLN A 3 17.78 -0.94 2.75
CA GLN A 3 16.38 -1.21 2.37
C GLN A 3 16.10 -0.51 1.03
N PRO A 4 15.55 -1.22 0.01
CA PRO A 4 15.22 -0.61 -1.27
C PRO A 4 14.08 0.41 -1.09
N ASP A 5 14.21 1.57 -1.74
CA ASP A 5 13.21 2.64 -1.67
C ASP A 5 12.06 2.33 -2.63
N VAL A 6 11.09 1.59 -2.11
CA VAL A 6 9.90 1.14 -2.85
C VAL A 6 8.61 1.78 -2.37
N LEU A 7 8.72 2.82 -1.53
CA LEU A 7 7.59 3.57 -1.02
C LEU A 7 6.87 4.32 -2.17
N ALA A 8 5.54 4.34 -2.11
CA ALA A 8 4.66 4.94 -3.12
C ALA A 8 4.75 4.34 -4.54
N LEU A 9 5.61 3.36 -4.79
CA LEU A 9 5.62 2.57 -6.03
C LEU A 9 4.38 1.68 -6.11
N GLU A 10 4.01 1.34 -7.33
CA GLU A 10 3.02 0.30 -7.60
C GLU A 10 3.56 -1.07 -7.18
N VAL A 11 2.66 -1.98 -6.80
CA VAL A 11 3.07 -3.29 -6.26
C VAL A 11 3.95 -4.07 -7.23
N ASP A 12 3.65 -4.02 -8.53
CA ASP A 12 4.44 -4.69 -9.56
C ASP A 12 5.84 -4.09 -9.72
N GLN A 13 5.95 -2.75 -9.68
CA GLN A 13 7.24 -2.05 -9.74
C GLN A 13 8.09 -2.35 -8.50
N ALA A 14 7.48 -2.27 -7.31
CA ALA A 14 8.16 -2.58 -6.06
C ALA A 14 8.64 -4.03 -6.00
N ARG A 15 7.83 -4.96 -6.54
CA ARG A 15 8.18 -6.37 -6.64
C ARG A 15 9.38 -6.59 -7.55
N ALA A 16 9.39 -5.98 -8.75
CA ALA A 16 10.50 -6.08 -9.68
C ALA A 16 11.82 -5.63 -9.04
N VAL A 17 11.83 -4.46 -8.39
CA VAL A 17 13.03 -3.95 -7.69
C VAL A 17 13.53 -4.92 -6.63
N CYS A 18 12.62 -5.51 -5.84
CA CYS A 18 13.01 -6.45 -4.80
C CYS A 18 13.50 -7.79 -5.37
N GLU A 19 12.92 -8.29 -6.46
CA GLU A 19 13.37 -9.50 -7.14
C GLU A 19 14.74 -9.32 -7.80
N GLU A 20 15.02 -8.14 -8.38
CA GLU A 20 16.36 -7.78 -8.90
C GLU A 20 17.44 -7.79 -7.80
N GLU A 21 17.08 -7.37 -6.58
CA GLU A 21 17.96 -7.40 -5.41
C GLU A 21 18.05 -8.81 -4.77
N GLY A 22 17.36 -9.83 -5.32
CA GLY A 22 17.36 -11.20 -4.81
C GLY A 22 16.53 -11.40 -3.53
N LEU A 23 15.61 -10.49 -3.23
CA LEU A 23 14.76 -10.53 -2.05
C LEU A 23 13.43 -11.24 -2.34
N LYS A 24 12.97 -12.08 -1.41
CA LYS A 24 11.60 -12.60 -1.42
C LYS A 24 10.62 -11.53 -0.96
N VAL A 25 9.67 -11.21 -1.83
CA VAL A 25 8.63 -10.22 -1.59
C VAL A 25 7.36 -10.89 -1.04
N GLU A 26 6.92 -10.46 0.13
CA GLU A 26 5.61 -10.76 0.68
C GLU A 26 4.71 -9.53 0.60
N VAL A 27 3.58 -9.63 -0.11
CA VAL A 27 2.64 -8.52 -0.27
C VAL A 27 1.51 -8.65 0.74
N LEU A 28 1.34 -7.64 1.57
CA LEU A 28 0.29 -7.55 2.57
C LEU A 28 -0.71 -6.47 2.15
N LEU A 29 -1.88 -6.91 1.68
CA LEU A 29 -2.94 -6.01 1.26
C LEU A 29 -3.75 -5.55 2.46
N THR A 30 -3.75 -4.24 2.70
CA THR A 30 -4.63 -3.65 3.70
C THR A 30 -6.05 -3.57 3.14
N LYS A 31 -6.91 -4.50 3.57
CA LYS A 31 -8.34 -4.43 3.24
C LYS A 31 -8.93 -3.19 3.91
N PRO A 32 -9.65 -2.33 3.17
CA PRO A 32 -10.38 -1.25 3.80
C PRO A 32 -11.51 -1.80 4.69
N PRO A 33 -11.86 -1.12 5.80
CA PRO A 33 -12.94 -1.54 6.70
C PRO A 33 -14.34 -1.48 6.06
N SER A 34 -14.54 -0.75 4.95
CA SER A 34 -15.78 -0.77 4.17
C SER A 34 -15.63 -0.06 2.82
N GLY A 35 -16.15 -0.66 1.74
CA GLY A 35 -16.19 -0.09 0.39
C GLY A 35 -15.52 -0.98 -0.67
N ASN A 36 -15.88 -0.78 -1.94
CA ASN A 36 -15.14 -1.34 -3.06
C ASN A 36 -13.87 -0.49 -3.26
N PRO A 37 -12.68 -1.03 -2.97
CA PRO A 37 -11.46 -0.31 -3.28
C PRO A 37 -11.31 -0.19 -4.81
N ASP A 38 -11.16 1.03 -5.29
CA ASP A 38 -10.94 1.34 -6.70
C ASP A 38 -9.59 2.07 -6.86
N GLY A 39 -8.86 1.77 -7.93
CA GLY A 39 -7.56 2.36 -8.26
C GLY A 39 -6.33 1.48 -8.01
N CYS A 40 -5.14 2.02 -8.26
CA CYS A 40 -3.87 1.28 -8.18
C CYS A 40 -3.46 0.99 -6.72
N LEU A 41 -2.88 -0.20 -6.52
CA LEU A 41 -2.24 -0.62 -5.27
C LEU A 41 -0.84 0.00 -5.19
N ARG A 42 -0.63 0.83 -4.19
CA ARG A 42 0.68 1.43 -3.92
C ARG A 42 1.23 0.97 -2.59
N VAL A 43 2.55 0.82 -2.53
CA VAL A 43 3.26 0.49 -1.29
C VAL A 43 3.17 1.68 -0.33
N VAL A 44 2.55 1.44 0.81
CA VAL A 44 2.44 2.43 1.89
C VAL A 44 3.46 2.17 3.01
N ARG A 45 4.01 0.96 3.06
CA ARG A 45 5.04 0.58 4.03
C ARG A 45 5.85 -0.59 3.50
N SER A 46 7.16 -0.55 3.69
CA SER A 46 8.04 -1.71 3.48
C SER A 46 8.74 -2.04 4.80
N LYS A 47 8.86 -3.33 5.10
CA LYS A 47 9.54 -3.84 6.29
C LYS A 47 10.44 -5.00 5.89
N LEU A 48 11.75 -4.79 6.00
CA LEU A 48 12.71 -5.87 5.88
C LEU A 48 12.59 -6.78 7.10
N ILE A 49 12.40 -8.08 6.87
CA ILE A 49 12.29 -9.08 7.94
C ILE A 49 13.64 -9.74 8.16
N ASP A 50 14.28 -10.16 7.07
CA ASP A 50 15.57 -10.84 7.06
C ASP A 50 16.38 -10.41 5.82
N GLU A 51 17.61 -10.89 5.71
CA GLU A 51 18.53 -10.63 4.59
C GLU A 51 17.98 -11.05 3.21
N ASN A 52 16.97 -11.92 3.19
CA ASN A 52 16.33 -12.41 1.96
C ASN A 52 14.81 -12.17 1.93
N ARG A 53 14.22 -11.43 2.89
CA ARG A 53 12.75 -11.31 2.99
C ARG A 53 12.31 -9.89 3.29
N ILE A 54 11.37 -9.39 2.50
CA ILE A 54 10.76 -8.08 2.66
C ILE A 54 9.23 -8.18 2.59
N ILE A 55 8.55 -7.54 3.54
CA ILE A 55 7.10 -7.39 3.54
C ILE A 55 6.76 -6.01 2.98
N LEU A 56 5.97 -5.99 1.90
CA LEU A 56 5.40 -4.80 1.30
C LEU A 56 3.93 -4.68 1.69
N THR A 57 3.61 -3.68 2.49
CA THR A 57 2.21 -3.33 2.79
C THR A 57 1.69 -2.42 1.69
N VAL A 58 0.62 -2.83 1.03
CA VAL A 58 -0.02 -2.07 -0.05
C VAL A 58 -1.41 -1.60 0.34
N ALA A 59 -1.78 -0.43 -0.17
CA ALA A 59 -3.11 0.14 -0.01
C ALA A 59 -3.58 0.78 -1.33
N TYR A 60 -4.89 0.91 -1.48
CA TYR A 60 -5.50 1.54 -2.65
C TYR A 60 -5.38 3.06 -2.57
N GLN A 61 -4.86 3.68 -3.63
CA GLN A 61 -4.62 5.13 -3.68
C GLN A 61 -5.91 5.97 -3.55
N ASN A 62 -7.07 5.44 -3.97
CA ASN A 62 -8.33 6.18 -4.07
C ASN A 62 -9.30 5.97 -2.91
N TRP A 63 -8.80 5.55 -1.74
CA TRP A 63 -9.58 5.38 -0.51
C TRP A 63 -10.35 6.65 -0.07
N ARG A 64 -9.96 7.85 -0.52
CA ARG A 64 -10.55 9.12 -0.08
C ARG A 64 -11.70 9.69 -0.93
N LYS A 65 -12.19 9.01 -1.96
CA LYS A 65 -13.41 9.45 -2.68
C LYS A 65 -14.68 8.83 -2.10
N GLY A 66 -14.84 8.99 -0.78
CA GLY A 66 -16.01 8.54 -0.04
C GLY A 66 -16.38 9.50 1.08
N VAL A 67 -16.06 10.79 0.95
CA VAL A 67 -16.70 11.80 1.80
C VAL A 67 -18.15 11.88 1.34
N LYS A 68 -19.02 11.16 2.05
CA LYS A 68 -20.45 11.48 2.07
C LYS A 68 -20.56 12.93 2.53
N THR A 69 -20.82 13.84 1.59
CA THR A 69 -21.42 15.15 1.89
C THR A 69 -22.83 14.87 2.42
N GLY A 70 -22.92 14.54 3.70
CA GLY A 70 -24.17 14.16 4.34
C GLY A 70 -24.00 14.19 5.84
N GLY A 71 -24.09 15.39 6.42
CA GLY A 71 -24.03 15.53 7.88
C GLY A 71 -23.59 16.89 8.42
N LEU A 72 -23.90 18.01 7.78
CA LEU A 72 -24.01 19.28 8.48
C LEU A 72 -25.44 19.80 8.26
N SER A 73 -26.39 19.06 8.82
CA SER A 73 -27.73 19.57 9.05
C SER A 73 -27.71 20.20 10.45
N ASN A 74 -27.89 21.51 10.47
CA ASN A 74 -28.45 22.32 11.56
C ASN A 74 -27.99 22.02 12.99
N TYR A 75 -27.12 22.89 13.52
CA TYR A 75 -27.26 23.35 14.89
C TYR A 75 -27.10 24.88 14.95
N ARG A 76 -28.29 25.51 14.96
CA ARG A 76 -28.72 26.75 15.63
C ARG A 76 -28.01 28.07 15.36
#